data_AF-A0A8J3D2L6-F1
#
_entry.id   AF-A0A8J3D2L6-F1
#
_cell.length_a   1.000
_cell.length_b   1.000
_cell.length_c   1.000
_cell.angle_alpha   90.00
_cell.angle_beta   90.00
_cell.angle_gamma   90.00
#
_symmetry.space_group_name_H-M   'P 1'
#
loop_
_entity.id
_entity.type
_entity.pdbx_description
1 polymer ?
#
loop_
_entity_poly.entity_id
_entity_poly.type
_entity_poly.pdbx_seq_one_letter_code
_entity_poly.pdbx_strand_id
1 'polypeptide(L)' 'MKTLTLQIPDTLDLDNREAAMLLAAKLYEQGKLTLGEAAELAGYSKRTFMELLGRYDVSVFNYDPSEIANDIENAGNYRI' A
#
# COMPACT_ATOMS: atom_id res chain seq x y z
N MET A 1 -5.52 -11.06 -16.36
CA MET A 1 -6.20 -10.48 -15.18
C MET A 1 -7.04 -11.56 -14.50
N LYS A 2 -7.20 -11.50 -13.18
CA LYS A 2 -8.04 -12.41 -12.40
C LYS A 2 -9.21 -11.62 -11.80
N THR A 3 -10.38 -12.22 -11.71
CA THR A 3 -11.58 -11.60 -11.12
C THR A 3 -11.88 -12.24 -9.77
N LEU A 4 -12.10 -11.41 -8.75
CA LEU A 4 -12.54 -11.81 -7.42
C LEU A 4 -13.96 -11.28 -7.20
N THR A 5 -14.87 -12.14 -6.74
CA THR A 5 -16.24 -11.76 -6.37
C THR A 5 -16.47 -12.12 -4.91
N LEU A 6 -16.90 -11.15 -4.12
CA LEU A 6 -17.16 -11.29 -2.69
C LEU A 6 -18.62 -10.92 -2.41
N GLN A 7 -19.26 -11.67 -1.53
CA GLN A 7 -20.54 -11.29 -0.95
C GLN A 7 -20.25 -10.65 0.40
N ILE A 8 -20.53 -9.35 0.51
CA ILE A 8 -20.33 -8.58 1.73
C ILE A 8 -21.69 -8.48 2.44
N PRO A 9 -21.77 -8.70 3.77
CA PRO A 9 -23.01 -8.54 4.52
C PRO A 9 -23.54 -7.11 4.41
N ASP A 10 -24.85 -6.95 4.21
CA ASP A 10 -25.51 -5.63 4.14
C ASP A 10 -25.38 -4.81 5.43
N THR A 11 -25.00 -5.45 6.54
CA THR A 11 -24.73 -4.77 7.82
C THR A 11 -23.41 -3.99 7.80
N LEU A 12 -22.53 -4.26 6.85
CA LEU A 12 -21.26 -3.59 6.70
C LEU A 12 -21.41 -2.47 5.66
N ASP A 13 -21.28 -1.22 6.12
CA ASP A 13 -21.23 -0.06 5.24
C ASP A 13 -19.85 -0.01 4.58
N LEU A 14 -19.70 -0.77 3.49
CA LEU A 14 -18.47 -0.88 2.72
C LEU A 14 -18.81 -0.95 1.23
N ASP A 15 -18.34 0.04 0.47
CA ASP A 15 -18.52 0.05 -0.97
C ASP A 15 -17.39 -0.68 -1.72
N ASN A 16 -17.60 -0.97 -3.01
CA ASN A 16 -16.63 -1.68 -3.83
C ASN A 16 -15.30 -0.93 -4.00
N ARG A 17 -15.31 0.40 -3.97
CA ARG A 17 -14.08 1.21 -4.12
C ARG A 17 -13.26 1.18 -2.85
N GLU A 18 -13.90 1.31 -1.70
CA GLU A 18 -13.27 1.22 -0.40
C GLU A 18 -12.72 -0.19 -0.17
N ALA A 19 -13.46 -1.24 -0.54
CA ALA A 19 -12.97 -2.62 -0.50
C ALA A 19 -11.72 -2.81 -1.38
N ALA A 20 -11.72 -2.29 -2.61
CA ALA A 20 -10.57 -2.34 -3.50
C ALA A 20 -9.37 -1.55 -2.95
N MET A 21 -9.63 -0.37 -2.37
CA MET A 21 -8.60 0.47 -1.75
C MET A 21 -7.96 -0.22 -0.54
N LEU A 22 -8.77 -0.80 0.35
CA LEU A 22 -8.29 -1.55 1.51
C LEU A 22 -7.42 -2.74 1.10
N LEU A 23 -7.86 -3.51 0.10
CA LEU A 23 -7.11 -4.65 -0.41
C LEU A 23 -5.78 -4.21 -1.04
N ALA A 24 -5.81 -3.17 -1.87
CA ALA A 24 -4.62 -2.62 -2.51
C ALA A 24 -3.62 -2.07 -1.49
N ALA A 25 -4.09 -1.29 -0.51
CA ALA A 25 -3.26 -0.76 0.56
C ALA A 25 -2.59 -1.90 1.35
N LYS A 26 -3.34 -2.94 1.70
CA LYS A 26 -2.80 -4.07 2.48
C LYS A 26 -1.79 -4.89 1.70
N LEU A 27 -2.01 -5.11 0.40
CA LEU A 27 -1.08 -5.84 -0.45
C LEU A 27 0.19 -5.03 -0.74
N TYR A 28 0.07 -3.70 -0.85
CA TYR A 28 1.20 -2.79 -0.94
C TYR A 28 2.05 -2.82 0.34
N GLU A 29 1.43 -2.67 1.50
CA GLU A 29 2.09 -2.75 2.82
C GLU A 29 2.83 -4.08 3.02
N GLN A 30 2.31 -5.18 2.48
CA GLN A 30 2.95 -6.49 2.52
C GLN A 30 4.10 -6.67 1.50
N GLY A 31 4.39 -5.65 0.68
CA GLY A 31 5.37 -5.73 -0.40
C GLY A 31 4.98 -6.66 -1.56
N LYS A 32 3.71 -7.11 -1.60
CA LYS A 32 3.22 -8.04 -2.64
C LYS A 32 2.85 -7.34 -3.94
N LEU A 33 2.49 -6.05 -3.85
CA LEU A 33 2.26 -5.19 -4.99
C LEU A 33 3.21 -4.01 -4.92
N THR A 34 3.72 -3.61 -6.07
CA THR A 34 4.35 -2.29 -6.21
C THR A 34 3.29 -1.20 -6.02
N LEU A 35 3.73 0.04 -5.73
CA LEU A 35 2.84 1.20 -5.64
C LEU A 35 1.96 1.36 -6.90
N GLY A 36 2.51 1.02 -8.07
CA GLY A 36 1.82 1.11 -9.34
C GLY A 36 0.70 0.08 -9.50
N GLU A 37 1.00 -1.19 -9.20
CA GLU A 37 0.01 -2.27 -9.30
C GLU A 37 -1.09 -2.11 -8.26
N ALA A 38 -0.75 -1.65 -7.05
CA ALA A 38 -1.73 -1.35 -6.01
C ALA A 38 -2.65 -0.19 -6.41
N ALA A 39 -2.10 0.87 -7.02
CA ALA A 39 -2.90 1.97 -7.56
C ALA A 39 -3.86 1.51 -8.66
N GLU A 40 -3.40 0.64 -9.57
CA GLU A 40 -4.25 0.05 -10.61
C GLU A 40 -5.36 -0.81 -10.02
N LEU A 41 -5.05 -1.64 -9.02
CA LEU A 41 -6.04 -2.47 -8.31
C LEU A 41 -7.11 -1.63 -7.62
N ALA A 42 -6.72 -0.50 -7.02
CA ALA A 42 -7.65 0.43 -6.37
C ALA A 42 -8.39 1.35 -7.36
N GLY A 43 -8.05 1.32 -8.65
CA GLY A 43 -8.67 2.17 -9.68
C GLY A 43 -8.25 3.64 -9.61
N TYR A 44 -7.04 3.92 -9.10
CA TYR A 44 -6.51 5.28 -8.92
C TYR A 44 -5.24 5.52 -9.72
N SER A 45 -4.92 6.80 -9.94
CA SER A 45 -3.57 7.16 -10.39
C SER A 45 -2.54 6.87 -9.29
N LYS A 46 -1.27 6.61 -9.65
CA LYS A 46 -0.20 6.40 -8.66
C LYS A 46 -0.12 7.52 -7.61
N ARG A 47 -0.29 8.78 -8.05
CA ARG A 47 -0.27 9.95 -7.18
C ARG A 47 -1.44 9.94 -6.19
N THR A 48 -2.65 9.71 -6.69
CA THR A 48 -3.86 9.66 -5.87
C THR A 48 -3.78 8.52 -4.86
N PHE A 49 -3.32 7.34 -5.28
CA PHE A 49 -3.13 6.21 -4.37
C PHE A 49 -2.16 6.55 -3.24
N MET A 50 -1.01 7.15 -3.58
CA MET A 50 0.00 7.60 -2.61
C MET A 50 -0.59 8.59 -1.58
N GLU A 51 -1.38 9.56 -2.02
CA GLU A 51 -2.06 10.52 -1.14
C GLU A 51 -3.11 9.85 -0.24
N LEU A 52 -3.74 8.77 -0.71
CA LEU A 52 -4.76 8.04 0.02
C LEU A 52 -4.19 7.08 1.07
N LEU A 53 -2.99 6.52 0.87
CA LEU A 53 -2.38 5.55 1.80
C LEU A 53 -2.37 6.03 3.26
N GLY A 54 -2.08 7.31 3.48
CA GLY A 54 -2.07 7.90 4.83
C GLY A 54 -3.42 7.90 5.55
N ARG A 55 -4.54 7.80 4.82
CA ARG A 55 -5.89 7.67 5.43
C ARG A 55 -6.17 6.25 5.93
N TYR A 56 -5.38 5.28 5.49
CA TYR A 56 -5.52 3.86 5.82
C TYR A 56 -4.38 3.37 6.74
N ASP A 57 -3.67 4.29 7.41
CA ASP A 57 -2.49 4.02 8.25
C ASP A 57 -1.37 3.23 7.56
N VAL A 58 -1.27 3.33 6.22
CA VAL A 58 -0.19 2.71 5.46
C VAL A 58 0.87 3.75 5.12
N SER A 59 2.12 3.44 5.44
CA SER A 59 3.27 4.27 5.07
C SER A 59 3.40 4.33 3.54
N VAL A 60 3.55 5.54 3.00
CA VAL A 60 3.96 5.75 1.59
C VAL A 60 5.36 5.18 1.34
N PHE A 61 6.18 5.14 2.38
CA PHE A 61 7.49 4.54 2.35
C PHE A 61 7.35 3.09 2.83
N ASN A 62 7.04 2.20 1.89
CA ASN A 62 7.01 0.75 2.14
C ASN A 62 8.43 0.17 2.12
N TYR A 63 9.29 0.65 3.03
CA TYR A 63 10.65 0.12 3.20
C TYR A 63 10.61 -1.17 4.01
N ASP A 64 11.45 -2.12 3.64
CA ASP A 64 11.72 -3.24 4.51
C ASP A 64 12.51 -2.73 5.75
N PRO A 65 12.16 -3.12 6.99
CA PRO A 65 12.89 -2.71 8.18
C PRO A 65 14.39 -3.02 8.12
N SER A 66 14.79 -4.06 7.40
CA SER A 66 16.20 -4.41 7.19
C SER A 66 16.92 -3.43 6.25
N GLU A 67 16.23 -2.86 5.25
CA GLU A 67 16.76 -1.80 4.40
C GLU A 67 17.00 -0.52 5.21
N ILE A 68 16.09 -0.17 6.10
CA ILE A 68 16.27 0.99 7.00
C ILE A 68 17.50 0.81 7.89
N ALA A 69 17.71 -0.39 8.43
CA ALA A 69 18.89 -0.67 9.25
C ALA A 69 20.20 -0.51 8.45
N ASN A 70 20.24 -1.03 7.21
CA ASN A 70 21.38 -0.86 6.31
C ASN A 70 21.63 0.61 5.95
N ASP A 71 20.58 1.39 5.69
CA ASP A 71 20.70 2.82 5.38
C ASP A 71 21.26 3.61 6.57
N ILE A 72 20.85 3.29 7.81
CA ILE A 72 21.39 3.90 9.03
C ILE A 72 22.87 3.55 9.21
N GLU A 73 23.25 2.28 9.01
CA GLU A 73 24.65 1.85 9.09
C GLU A 73 25.51 2.56 8.05
N ASN A 74 25.06 2.61 6.80
CA ASN A 74 25.76 3.31 5.72
C ASN A 74 25.91 4.81 6.02
N ALA A 75 24.86 5.47 6.53
CA ALA A 75 24.92 6.89 6.91
C ALA A 75 25.91 7.14 8.06
N GLY A 76 26.00 6.23 9.04
CA GLY A 76 26.98 6.33 10.15
C GLY A 76 28.44 6.11 9.72
N ASN A 77 28.65 5.38 8.63
CA ASN A 77 29.97 5.12 8.06
C ASN A 77 30.51 6.30 7.22
N TYR A 78 29.65 7.24 6.81
CA TYR A 78 30.07 8.52 6.22
C TYR A 78 30.59 9.47 7.30
N ARG A 79 31.88 9.37 7.65
CA ARG A 79 32.58 10.38 8.45
C ARG A 79 33.10 11.47 7.52
N ILE A 80 32.63 12.70 7.73
CA ILE A 80 33.16 13.93 7.12
C ILE A 80 34.38 14.40 7.93
#